data_AF-A0A1A8E2S6-F1
#
_entry.id   AF-A0A1A8E2S6-F1
#
_cell.length_a   1.000
_cell.length_b   1.000
_cell.length_c   1.000
_cell.angle_alpha   90.00
_cell.angle_beta   90.00
_cell.angle_gamma   90.00
#
_symmetry.space_group_name_H-M   'P 1'
#
loop_
_entity.id
_entity.type
_entity.pdbx_description
1 polymer ?
#
loop_
_entity_poly.entity_id
_entity_poly.type
_entity_poly.pdbx_seq_one_letter_code
_entity_poly.pdbx_strand_id
1 'polypeptide(L)'
;KPNRGSYAAALECMGRSPNCSPKVITRCLTQMEVDGISVDELFSQCGFRQDERDMLLKAINTVNPGYKPSLNLHTDLCSSPLVQDFYTQREHHTYPKLVFTQAELRERFKRQLSVERACTVTIDSVEAAMPVTANMAKMRGLLAEQRAQWQKILLQALRESKMILAETNTKNYRPNLYPYLCLLEDREYVDIMIQSVSNMPPSGELLKVLARDLGNRVYAKYCVQQKYRNETVEKLGTIYDAYTGLLAKDTEECITLPREQWCKLE
;
A
#
# COMPACT_ATOMS: atom_id res chain seq x y z
N LYS A 1 -11.93 -28.59 -4.30
CA LYS A 1 -11.93 -28.11 -5.71
C LYS A 1 -11.04 -26.88 -5.80
N PRO A 2 -10.29 -26.69 -6.90
CA PRO A 2 -9.54 -25.45 -7.13
C PRO A 2 -10.48 -24.24 -7.11
N ASN A 3 -10.00 -23.12 -6.59
CA ASN A 3 -10.75 -21.86 -6.58
C ASN A 3 -10.10 -20.84 -7.55
N ARG A 4 -10.66 -19.63 -7.64
CA ARG A 4 -10.14 -18.56 -8.50
C ARG A 4 -8.65 -18.28 -8.27
N GLY A 5 -8.21 -18.24 -7.01
CA GLY A 5 -6.81 -18.07 -6.66
C GLY A 5 -5.91 -19.22 -7.13
N SER A 6 -6.42 -20.46 -7.11
CA SER A 6 -5.70 -21.64 -7.63
C SER A 6 -5.50 -21.56 -9.14
N TYR A 7 -6.55 -21.20 -9.88
CA TYR A 7 -6.48 -21.03 -11.34
C TYR A 7 -5.61 -19.84 -11.74
N ALA A 8 -5.73 -18.72 -11.02
CA ALA A 8 -4.91 -17.55 -11.25
C ALA A 8 -3.41 -17.85 -11.08
N ALA A 9 -3.03 -18.51 -9.98
CA ALA A 9 -1.63 -18.90 -9.74
C ALA A 9 -1.13 -19.90 -10.80
N ALA A 10 -1.96 -20.85 -11.23
CA ALA A 10 -1.59 -21.81 -12.26
C ALA A 10 -1.33 -21.12 -13.62
N LEU A 11 -2.25 -20.24 -14.05
CA LEU A 11 -2.13 -19.51 -15.31
C LEU A 11 -0.97 -18.50 -15.29
N GLU A 12 -0.77 -17.81 -14.16
CA GLU A 12 0.37 -16.91 -13.96
C GLU A 12 1.71 -17.65 -14.14
N CYS A 13 1.85 -18.83 -13.52
CA CYS A 13 3.02 -19.69 -13.68
C CYS A 13 3.21 -20.17 -15.13
N MET A 14 2.13 -20.52 -15.83
CA MET A 14 2.16 -20.86 -17.25
C MET A 14 2.62 -19.69 -18.12
N GLY A 15 2.20 -18.46 -17.81
CA GLY A 15 2.60 -17.25 -18.55
C GLY A 15 4.05 -16.84 -18.31
N ARG A 16 4.58 -17.10 -17.11
CA ARG A 16 6.02 -16.95 -16.82
C ARG A 16 6.87 -17.99 -17.52
N SER A 17 6.35 -19.19 -17.71
CA SER A 17 7.09 -20.31 -18.29
C SER A 17 7.29 -20.13 -19.80
N PRO A 18 8.52 -19.86 -20.30
CA PRO A 18 8.74 -19.54 -21.71
C PRO A 18 8.38 -20.67 -22.68
N ASN A 19 8.40 -21.93 -22.21
CA ASN A 19 8.11 -23.12 -23.00
C ASN A 19 6.77 -23.78 -22.63
N CYS A 20 5.83 -23.03 -22.03
CA CYS A 20 4.54 -23.60 -21.69
C CYS A 20 3.77 -23.99 -22.97
N SER A 21 3.34 -25.25 -23.04
CA SER A 21 2.56 -25.71 -24.19
C SER A 21 1.16 -25.06 -24.18
N PRO A 22 0.69 -24.49 -25.30
CA PRO A 22 -0.67 -23.95 -25.40
C PRO A 22 -1.75 -24.97 -25.01
N LYS A 23 -1.51 -26.28 -25.26
CA LYS A 23 -2.42 -27.36 -24.87
C LYS A 23 -2.66 -27.45 -23.36
N VAL A 24 -1.63 -27.16 -22.55
CA VAL A 24 -1.74 -27.18 -21.08
C VAL A 24 -2.59 -26.02 -20.60
N ILE A 25 -2.39 -24.84 -21.19
CA ILE A 25 -3.17 -23.63 -20.92
C ILE A 25 -4.64 -23.86 -21.29
N THR A 26 -4.91 -24.38 -22.50
CA THR A 26 -6.27 -24.73 -22.94
C THR A 26 -6.93 -25.70 -21.96
N ARG A 27 -6.23 -26.77 -21.55
CA ARG A 27 -6.77 -27.73 -20.57
C ARG A 27 -7.11 -27.07 -19.23
N CYS A 28 -6.29 -26.13 -18.78
CA CYS A 28 -6.54 -25.38 -17.55
C CYS A 28 -7.80 -24.51 -17.67
N LEU A 29 -7.94 -23.78 -18.79
CA LEU A 29 -9.12 -22.94 -19.06
C LEU A 29 -10.40 -23.76 -19.19
N THR A 30 -10.37 -24.88 -19.91
CA THR A 30 -11.53 -25.79 -20.02
C THR A 30 -11.95 -26.34 -18.65
N GLN A 31 -10.98 -26.72 -17.81
CA GLN A 31 -11.30 -27.20 -16.47
C GLN A 31 -11.87 -26.09 -15.58
N MET A 32 -11.38 -24.86 -15.74
CA MET A 32 -11.90 -23.68 -15.04
C MET A 32 -13.35 -23.38 -15.42
N GLU A 33 -13.69 -23.47 -16.71
CA GLU A 33 -15.06 -23.34 -17.22
C GLU A 33 -15.98 -24.44 -16.67
N VAL A 34 -15.51 -25.69 -16.61
CA VAL A 34 -16.25 -26.82 -15.99
C VAL A 34 -16.52 -26.56 -14.50
N ASP A 35 -15.60 -25.90 -13.81
CA ASP A 35 -15.77 -25.48 -12.41
C ASP A 35 -16.63 -24.21 -12.25
N GLY A 36 -17.13 -23.64 -13.34
CA GLY A 36 -18.03 -22.49 -13.35
C GLY A 36 -17.34 -21.15 -13.09
N ILE A 37 -16.02 -21.05 -13.32
CA ILE A 37 -15.24 -19.83 -13.13
C ILE A 37 -14.91 -19.25 -14.51
N SER A 38 -15.21 -17.98 -14.73
CA SER A 38 -14.85 -17.28 -15.98
C SER A 38 -13.46 -16.65 -15.89
N VAL A 39 -12.84 -16.39 -17.04
CA VAL A 39 -11.56 -15.69 -17.12
C VAL A 39 -11.70 -14.26 -16.58
N ASP A 40 -12.80 -13.58 -16.88
CA ASP A 40 -13.07 -12.22 -16.39
C ASP A 40 -13.25 -12.15 -14.86
N GLU A 41 -13.79 -13.21 -14.24
CA GLU A 41 -13.82 -13.31 -12.77
C GLU A 41 -12.42 -13.34 -12.17
N LEU A 42 -11.43 -13.92 -12.85
CA LEU A 42 -10.04 -13.87 -12.35
C LEU A 42 -9.52 -12.44 -12.33
N PHE A 43 -9.76 -11.67 -13.39
CA PHE A 43 -9.26 -10.29 -13.49
C PHE A 43 -10.00 -9.30 -12.59
N SER A 44 -11.28 -9.56 -12.29
CA SER A 44 -12.12 -8.68 -11.47
C SER A 44 -12.10 -9.02 -9.98
N GLN A 45 -11.88 -10.28 -9.59
CA GLN A 45 -12.01 -10.72 -8.20
C GLN A 45 -10.70 -11.18 -7.56
N CYS A 46 -9.63 -11.43 -8.33
CA CYS A 46 -8.32 -11.74 -7.75
C CYS A 46 -7.51 -10.48 -7.47
N GLY A 47 -6.80 -10.47 -6.34
CA GLY A 47 -5.76 -9.47 -6.08
C GLY A 47 -4.46 -9.87 -6.78
N PHE A 48 -3.93 -8.98 -7.62
CA PHE A 48 -2.65 -9.17 -8.31
C PHE A 48 -1.55 -8.34 -7.65
N ARG A 49 -0.34 -8.87 -7.63
CA ARG A 49 0.88 -8.20 -7.20
C ARG A 49 1.82 -8.05 -8.39
N GLN A 50 2.52 -6.92 -8.46
CA GLN A 50 3.52 -6.66 -9.51
C GLN A 50 2.96 -6.98 -10.92
N ASP A 51 3.66 -7.80 -11.69
CA ASP A 51 3.34 -8.23 -13.03
C ASP A 51 2.48 -9.51 -13.10
N GLU A 52 1.96 -10.02 -11.97
CA GLU A 52 1.13 -11.25 -11.95
C GLU A 52 -0.05 -11.17 -12.92
N ARG A 53 -0.69 -10.00 -13.00
CA ARG A 53 -1.81 -9.74 -13.93
C ARG A 53 -1.37 -9.88 -15.39
N ASP A 54 -0.21 -9.34 -15.72
CA ASP A 54 0.33 -9.34 -17.07
C ASP A 54 0.80 -10.74 -17.48
N MET A 55 1.38 -11.50 -16.54
CA MET A 55 1.77 -12.88 -16.77
C MET A 55 0.55 -13.79 -16.98
N LEU A 56 -0.50 -13.60 -16.18
CA LEU A 56 -1.77 -14.30 -16.37
C LEU A 56 -2.37 -13.95 -17.75
N LEU A 57 -2.39 -12.67 -18.12
CA LEU A 57 -2.89 -12.21 -19.42
C LEU A 57 -2.05 -12.77 -20.58
N LYS A 58 -0.73 -12.84 -20.44
CA LYS A 58 0.18 -13.44 -21.42
C LYS A 58 -0.12 -14.93 -21.63
N ALA A 59 -0.43 -15.68 -20.57
CA ALA A 59 -0.82 -17.08 -20.69
C ALA A 59 -2.10 -17.22 -21.52
N ILE A 60 -3.12 -16.41 -21.23
CA ILE A 60 -4.38 -16.44 -21.97
C ILE A 60 -4.18 -16.02 -23.42
N ASN A 61 -3.41 -14.97 -23.67
CA ASN A 61 -3.11 -14.49 -25.03
C ASN A 61 -2.32 -15.50 -25.87
N THR A 62 -1.67 -16.49 -25.24
CA THR A 62 -1.02 -17.59 -25.96
C THR A 62 -2.02 -18.52 -26.65
N VAL A 63 -3.23 -18.66 -26.10
CA VAL A 63 -4.32 -19.49 -26.67
C VAL A 63 -5.45 -18.65 -27.29
N ASN A 64 -5.63 -17.42 -26.84
CA ASN A 64 -6.63 -16.47 -27.34
C ASN A 64 -6.00 -15.06 -27.47
N PRO A 65 -5.28 -14.77 -28.57
CA PRO A 65 -4.52 -13.52 -28.73
C PRO A 65 -5.33 -12.23 -28.70
N GLY A 66 -6.64 -12.32 -28.96
CA GLY A 66 -7.54 -11.16 -28.96
C GLY A 66 -8.19 -10.87 -27.60
N TYR A 67 -7.90 -11.68 -26.58
CA TYR A 67 -8.54 -11.54 -25.28
C TYR A 67 -8.16 -10.23 -24.59
N LYS A 68 -9.17 -9.53 -24.08
CA LYS A 68 -9.00 -8.39 -23.18
C LYS A 68 -9.96 -8.57 -22.00
N PRO A 69 -9.48 -8.42 -20.75
CA PRO A 69 -10.35 -8.53 -19.59
C PRO A 69 -11.49 -7.51 -19.65
N SER A 70 -12.73 -7.97 -19.47
CA SER A 70 -13.87 -7.10 -19.25
C SER A 70 -13.99 -6.81 -17.75
N LEU A 71 -13.66 -5.57 -17.37
CA LEU A 71 -13.85 -5.10 -15.99
C LEU A 71 -15.23 -4.48 -15.89
N ASN A 72 -16.19 -5.19 -15.29
CA ASN A 72 -17.48 -4.62 -14.93
C ASN A 72 -17.30 -3.63 -13.77
N LEU A 73 -16.95 -2.39 -14.09
CA LEU A 73 -16.99 -1.28 -13.15
C LEU A 73 -18.45 -0.91 -12.92
N HIS A 74 -19.10 -1.64 -12.01
CA HIS A 74 -20.44 -1.30 -11.54
C HIS A 74 -20.39 0.09 -10.88
N THR A 75 -20.78 1.10 -11.65
CA THR A 75 -21.05 2.47 -11.17
C THR A 75 -22.53 2.60 -10.89
N ASP A 76 -23.11 1.60 -10.23
CA ASP A 76 -24.51 1.61 -9.87
C ASP A 76 -24.73 2.74 -8.86
N LEU A 77 -25.47 3.76 -9.30
CA LEU A 77 -25.85 4.87 -8.46
C LEU A 77 -26.74 4.35 -7.32
N CYS A 78 -26.67 5.02 -6.17
CA CYS A 78 -27.52 4.65 -5.04
C CYS A 78 -29.00 4.81 -5.44
N SER A 79 -29.75 3.71 -5.40
CA SER A 79 -31.17 3.67 -5.77
C SER A 79 -32.12 4.09 -4.64
N SER A 80 -31.58 4.52 -3.49
CA SER A 80 -32.40 4.98 -2.37
C SER A 80 -33.14 6.27 -2.75
N PRO A 81 -34.48 6.33 -2.57
CA PRO A 81 -35.27 7.51 -2.91
C PRO A 81 -34.78 8.79 -2.21
N LEU A 82 -34.17 8.67 -1.02
CA LEU A 82 -33.67 9.80 -0.23
C LEU A 82 -32.50 10.55 -0.90
N VAL A 83 -31.75 9.88 -1.76
CA VAL A 83 -30.56 10.44 -2.43
C VAL A 83 -30.68 10.42 -3.95
N GLN A 84 -31.81 9.94 -4.48
CA GLN A 84 -32.03 9.80 -5.91
C GLN A 84 -31.83 11.14 -6.63
N ASP A 85 -32.44 12.21 -6.12
CA ASP A 85 -32.32 13.55 -6.71
C ASP A 85 -30.89 14.09 -6.69
N PHE A 86 -30.11 13.75 -5.65
CA PHE A 86 -28.69 14.12 -5.57
C PHE A 86 -27.86 13.47 -6.70
N TYR A 87 -28.26 12.29 -7.18
CA TYR A 87 -27.59 11.61 -8.29
C TYR A 87 -28.17 11.94 -9.67
N THR A 88 -29.45 12.29 -9.78
CA THR A 88 -30.14 12.47 -11.07
C THR A 88 -30.36 13.93 -11.48
N GLN A 89 -30.58 14.87 -10.54
CA GLN A 89 -30.99 16.24 -10.85
C GLN A 89 -29.82 17.24 -10.79
N ARG A 90 -28.83 17.10 -11.68
CA ARG A 90 -27.54 17.85 -11.58
C ARG A 90 -27.31 18.96 -12.60
N GLU A 91 -28.19 19.13 -13.58
CA GLU A 91 -27.97 20.04 -14.73
C GLU A 91 -27.74 21.51 -14.33
N HIS A 92 -28.18 21.92 -13.14
CA HIS A 92 -28.00 23.28 -12.61
C HIS A 92 -27.10 23.35 -11.36
N HIS A 93 -26.41 22.27 -11.02
CA HIS A 93 -25.51 22.24 -9.86
C HIS A 93 -24.11 22.72 -10.23
N THR A 94 -23.61 23.74 -9.53
CA THR A 94 -22.20 24.12 -9.57
C THR A 94 -21.53 23.62 -8.29
N TYR A 95 -20.62 22.66 -8.42
CA TYR A 95 -19.86 22.17 -7.28
C TYR A 95 -18.67 23.09 -6.97
N PRO A 96 -18.38 23.34 -5.68
CA PRO A 96 -17.31 24.24 -5.29
C PRO A 96 -15.93 23.66 -5.67
N LYS A 97 -15.06 24.55 -6.14
CA LYS A 97 -13.65 24.24 -6.38
C LYS A 97 -12.75 24.75 -5.26
N LEU A 98 -11.55 24.19 -5.18
CA LEU A 98 -10.53 24.64 -4.26
C LEU A 98 -9.92 25.95 -4.74
N VAL A 99 -9.41 26.75 -3.80
CA VAL A 99 -8.69 28.01 -4.10
C VAL A 99 -7.31 27.80 -4.74
N PHE A 100 -6.92 26.55 -4.96
CA PHE A 100 -5.61 26.16 -5.48
C PHE A 100 -5.66 25.93 -6.99
N THR A 101 -4.58 26.30 -7.68
CA THR A 101 -4.36 25.92 -9.08
C THR A 101 -4.06 24.43 -9.20
N GLN A 102 -4.20 23.89 -10.41
CA GLN A 102 -3.86 22.50 -10.68
C GLN A 102 -2.39 22.20 -10.36
N ALA A 103 -1.49 23.14 -10.69
CA ALA A 103 -0.07 23.05 -10.37
C ALA A 103 0.19 23.00 -8.85
N GLU A 104 -0.50 23.83 -8.06
CA GLU A 104 -0.38 23.82 -6.60
C GLU A 104 -0.89 22.50 -5.99
N LEU A 105 -1.98 21.94 -6.51
CA LEU A 105 -2.50 20.65 -6.07
C LEU A 105 -1.52 19.50 -6.38
N ARG A 106 -0.92 19.51 -7.57
CA ARG A 106 0.13 18.54 -7.96
C ARG A 106 1.33 18.59 -7.03
N GLU A 107 1.80 19.79 -6.69
CA GLU A 107 2.94 19.95 -5.78
C GLU A 107 2.60 19.49 -4.35
N ARG A 108 1.41 19.83 -3.86
CA ARG A 108 0.92 19.37 -2.56
C ARG A 108 0.80 17.85 -2.50
N PHE A 109 0.32 17.22 -3.56
CA PHE A 109 0.27 15.76 -3.68
C PHE A 109 1.67 15.14 -3.58
N LYS A 110 2.66 15.66 -4.32
CA LYS A 110 4.06 15.18 -4.23
C LYS A 110 4.62 15.32 -2.82
N ARG A 111 4.38 16.44 -2.16
CA ARG A 111 4.81 16.67 -0.77
C ARG A 111 4.16 15.68 0.20
N GLN A 112 2.84 15.46 0.08
CA GLN A 112 2.11 14.50 0.90
C GLN A 112 2.64 13.07 0.69
N LEU A 113 2.87 12.69 -0.56
CA LEU A 113 3.41 11.39 -0.91
C LEU A 113 4.82 11.17 -0.33
N SER A 114 5.65 12.22 -0.29
CA SER A 114 6.97 12.18 0.35
C SER A 114 6.87 11.99 1.86
N VAL A 115 5.93 12.66 2.52
CA VAL A 115 5.66 12.49 3.95
C VAL A 115 5.18 11.08 4.26
N GLU A 116 4.23 10.55 3.50
CA GLU A 116 3.73 9.19 3.69
C GLU A 116 4.81 8.14 3.43
N ARG A 117 5.69 8.37 2.44
CA ARG A 117 6.85 7.53 2.17
C ARG A 117 7.80 7.47 3.37
N ALA A 118 8.03 8.59 4.04
CA ALA A 118 8.91 8.66 5.20
C ALA A 118 8.31 8.00 6.47
N CYS A 119 6.98 7.78 6.49
CA CYS A 119 6.23 7.22 7.64
C CYS A 119 6.44 7.99 8.96
N THR A 120 7.02 9.19 8.90
CA THR A 120 7.38 10.02 10.04
C THR A 120 7.34 11.49 9.63
N VAL A 121 7.02 12.36 10.58
CA VAL A 121 7.03 13.82 10.41
C VAL A 121 7.79 14.42 11.58
N THR A 122 8.73 15.31 11.28
CA THR A 122 9.41 16.13 12.28
C THR A 122 8.75 17.50 12.30
N ILE A 123 8.31 17.93 13.48
CA ILE A 123 7.67 19.22 13.71
C ILE A 123 8.51 19.94 14.75
N ASP A 124 8.86 21.20 14.47
CA ASP A 124 9.57 22.03 15.43
C ASP A 124 8.68 22.31 16.64
N SER A 125 9.26 22.18 17.84
CA SER A 125 8.54 22.48 19.07
C SER A 125 8.18 23.96 19.13
N VAL A 126 6.94 24.26 19.52
CA VAL A 126 6.47 25.62 19.81
C VAL A 126 6.82 26.08 21.22
N GLU A 127 7.42 25.22 22.04
CA GLU A 127 7.92 25.57 23.36
C GLU A 127 9.03 26.62 23.24
N ALA A 128 9.01 27.62 24.13
CA ALA A 128 9.95 28.73 24.08
C ALA A 128 11.40 28.23 24.01
N ALA A 129 12.08 28.56 22.90
CA ALA A 129 13.44 28.14 22.67
C ALA A 129 14.38 28.85 23.65
N MET A 130 14.74 28.16 24.73
CA MET A 130 15.77 28.63 25.65
C MET A 130 17.14 28.54 24.97
N PRO A 131 18.04 29.53 25.17
CA PRO A 131 19.38 29.45 24.63
C PRO A 131 20.08 28.17 25.15
N VAL A 132 20.78 27.49 24.25
CA VAL A 132 21.43 26.22 24.58
C VAL A 132 22.52 26.47 25.62
N THR A 133 22.28 26.00 26.84
CA THR A 133 23.29 26.07 27.91
C THR A 133 24.37 25.00 27.71
N ALA A 134 25.54 25.20 28.33
CA ALA A 134 26.61 24.20 28.30
C ALA A 134 26.15 22.82 28.82
N ASN A 135 25.26 22.80 29.82
CA ASN A 135 24.67 21.57 30.32
C ASN A 135 23.74 20.92 29.29
N MET A 136 22.88 21.68 28.62
CA MET A 136 22.01 21.15 27.55
C MET A 136 22.83 20.55 26.41
N ALA A 137 23.92 21.21 25.99
CA ALA A 137 24.82 20.69 24.97
C ALA A 137 25.45 19.35 25.41
N LYS A 138 25.94 19.28 26.65
CA LYS A 138 26.49 18.04 27.23
C LYS A 138 25.44 16.91 27.26
N MET A 139 24.22 17.19 27.72
CA MET A 139 23.15 16.20 27.81
C MET A 139 22.69 15.71 26.43
N ARG A 140 22.62 16.60 25.42
CA ARG A 140 22.35 16.21 24.03
C ARG A 140 23.45 15.31 23.47
N GLY A 141 24.72 15.59 23.78
CA GLY A 141 25.86 14.73 23.40
C GLY A 141 25.76 13.33 24.00
N LEU A 142 25.52 13.24 25.32
CA LEU A 142 25.34 11.96 26.02
C LEU A 142 24.14 11.16 25.48
N LEU A 143 23.02 11.82 25.20
CA LEU A 143 21.85 11.17 24.62
C LEU A 143 22.14 10.63 23.21
N ALA A 144 22.91 11.37 22.39
CA ALA A 144 23.29 10.91 21.05
C ALA A 144 24.19 9.67 21.11
N GLU A 145 25.16 9.65 22.02
CA GLU A 145 26.03 8.48 22.26
C GLU A 145 25.22 7.26 22.71
N GLN A 146 24.32 7.43 23.68
CA GLN A 146 23.44 6.36 24.16
C GLN A 146 22.54 5.82 23.05
N ARG A 147 21.95 6.69 22.21
CA ARG A 147 21.13 6.26 21.07
C ARG A 147 21.93 5.44 20.06
N ALA A 148 23.15 5.87 19.74
CA ALA A 148 24.03 5.12 18.85
C ALA A 148 24.38 3.73 19.41
N GLN A 149 24.64 3.66 20.72
CA GLN A 149 24.89 2.39 21.40
C GLN A 149 23.66 1.47 21.37
N TRP A 150 22.47 2.00 21.68
CA TRP A 150 21.22 1.22 21.64
C TRP A 150 20.90 0.71 20.25
N GLN A 151 21.10 1.53 19.20
CA GLN A 151 20.92 1.08 17.81
C GLN A 151 21.79 -0.14 17.49
N LYS A 152 23.06 -0.12 17.90
CA LYS A 152 23.98 -1.25 17.68
C LYS A 152 23.53 -2.51 18.43
N ILE A 153 23.15 -2.37 19.71
CA ILE A 153 22.73 -3.50 20.55
C ILE A 153 21.42 -4.11 20.02
N LEU A 154 20.41 -3.27 19.73
CA LEU A 154 19.13 -3.72 19.21
C LEU A 154 19.27 -4.40 17.84
N LEU A 155 20.12 -3.87 16.96
CA LEU A 155 20.38 -4.49 15.67
C LEU A 155 20.96 -5.90 15.82
N GLN A 156 21.93 -6.06 16.72
CA GLN A 156 22.53 -7.36 17.00
C GLN A 156 21.51 -8.34 17.59
N ALA A 157 20.76 -7.90 18.61
CA ALA A 157 19.74 -8.72 19.27
C ALA A 157 18.62 -9.15 18.29
N LEU A 158 18.21 -8.26 17.38
CA LEU A 158 17.21 -8.57 16.35
C LEU A 158 17.72 -9.66 15.40
N ARG A 159 18.98 -9.56 14.95
CA ARG A 159 19.60 -10.54 14.06
C ARG A 159 19.71 -11.91 14.70
N GLU A 160 20.17 -11.96 15.94
CA GLU A 160 20.24 -13.20 16.73
C GLU A 160 18.85 -13.82 16.91
N SER A 161 17.84 -13.01 17.25
CA SER A 161 16.45 -13.46 17.37
C SER A 161 15.92 -14.01 16.05
N LYS A 162 16.22 -13.36 14.91
CA LYS A 162 15.83 -13.85 13.57
C LYS A 162 16.51 -15.18 13.25
N MET A 163 17.78 -15.38 13.61
CA MET A 163 18.46 -16.67 13.40
C MET A 163 17.79 -17.81 14.18
N ILE A 164 17.51 -17.60 15.48
CA ILE A 164 16.82 -18.59 16.32
C ILE A 164 15.43 -18.91 15.76
N LEU A 165 14.69 -17.89 15.31
CA LEU A 165 13.37 -18.09 14.72
C LEU A 165 13.46 -18.80 13.35
N ALA A 166 14.49 -18.54 12.55
CA ALA A 166 14.72 -19.24 11.28
C ALA A 166 14.96 -20.74 11.49
N GLU A 167 15.81 -21.09 12.46
CA GLU A 167 16.15 -22.49 12.78
C GLU A 167 14.96 -23.27 13.35
N THR A 168 14.08 -22.61 14.12
CA THR A 168 12.89 -23.25 14.68
C THR A 168 11.76 -23.37 13.67
N ASN A 169 11.70 -22.48 12.66
CA ASN A 169 10.68 -22.53 11.59
C ASN A 169 10.81 -23.80 10.74
N THR A 170 12.04 -24.26 10.49
CA THR A 170 12.31 -25.44 9.64
C THR A 170 12.09 -26.77 10.37
N LYS A 171 12.16 -26.78 11.71
CA LYS A 171 12.14 -28.02 12.50
C LYS A 171 10.77 -28.37 13.09
N ASN A 172 9.96 -27.37 13.46
CA ASN A 172 8.80 -27.62 14.34
C ASN A 172 7.43 -27.47 13.68
N TYR A 173 7.33 -27.10 12.39
CA TYR A 173 6.08 -26.77 11.68
C TYR A 173 5.14 -25.80 12.42
N ARG A 174 5.63 -25.15 13.50
CA ARG A 174 4.86 -24.19 14.28
C ARG A 174 5.04 -22.82 13.65
N PRO A 175 3.95 -22.10 13.36
CA PRO A 175 4.05 -20.75 12.85
C PRO A 175 4.81 -19.90 13.86
N ASN A 176 5.78 -19.13 13.38
CA ASN A 176 6.54 -18.19 14.18
C ASN A 176 6.67 -16.84 13.45
N LEU A 177 7.29 -15.87 14.13
CA LEU A 177 7.37 -14.50 13.63
C LEU A 177 8.45 -14.28 12.55
N TYR A 178 9.26 -15.29 12.20
CA TYR A 178 10.40 -15.13 11.30
C TYR A 178 10.03 -14.51 9.94
N PRO A 179 9.02 -15.02 9.19
CA PRO A 179 8.68 -14.43 7.89
C PRO A 179 8.28 -12.96 8.00
N TYR A 180 7.61 -12.59 9.10
CA TYR A 180 7.17 -11.22 9.34
C TYR A 180 8.33 -10.28 9.67
N LEU A 181 9.37 -10.77 10.36
CA LEU A 181 10.60 -10.01 10.63
C LEU A 181 11.52 -9.86 9.40
N CYS A 182 11.18 -10.52 8.29
CA CYS A 182 11.89 -10.41 7.01
C CYS A 182 11.20 -9.45 6.02
N LEU A 183 10.11 -8.78 6.42
CA LEU A 183 9.35 -7.88 5.55
C LEU A 183 10.04 -6.53 5.31
N LEU A 184 10.88 -6.08 6.23
CA LEU A 184 11.59 -4.79 6.23
C LEU A 184 13.09 -5.03 6.48
N GLU A 185 13.91 -4.02 6.23
CA GLU A 185 15.32 -4.08 6.61
C GLU A 185 15.47 -4.05 8.14
N ASP A 186 16.47 -4.76 8.69
CA ASP A 186 16.68 -4.82 10.14
C ASP A 186 16.80 -3.43 10.79
N ARG A 187 17.42 -2.48 10.08
CA ARG A 187 17.58 -1.09 10.56
C ARG A 187 16.24 -0.39 10.76
N GLU A 188 15.25 -0.68 9.92
CA GLU A 188 13.93 -0.06 9.99
C GLU A 188 13.15 -0.51 11.23
N TYR A 189 13.31 -1.78 11.62
CA TYR A 189 12.79 -2.28 12.90
C TYR A 189 13.46 -1.57 14.09
N VAL A 190 14.79 -1.44 14.05
CA VAL A 190 15.55 -0.76 15.10
C VAL A 190 15.14 0.72 15.21
N ASP A 191 14.95 1.41 14.10
CA ASP A 191 14.47 2.80 14.09
C ASP A 191 13.08 2.91 14.71
N ILE A 192 12.16 1.99 14.38
CA ILE A 192 10.84 1.92 15.00
C ILE A 192 10.97 1.71 16.53
N MET A 193 11.85 0.81 16.99
CA MET A 193 12.08 0.57 18.42
C MET A 193 12.63 1.82 19.13
N ILE A 194 13.64 2.47 18.56
CA ILE A 194 14.26 3.69 19.13
C ILE A 194 13.26 4.85 19.16
N GLN A 195 12.43 5.01 18.12
CA GLN A 195 11.36 6.00 18.11
C GLN A 195 10.30 5.69 19.16
N SER A 196 9.95 4.43 19.39
CA SER A 196 9.00 4.05 20.45
C SER A 196 9.54 4.37 21.84
N VAL A 197 10.84 4.13 22.09
CA VAL A 197 11.50 4.55 23.34
C VAL A 197 11.48 6.08 23.49
N SER A 198 11.77 6.82 22.40
CA SER A 198 11.81 8.29 22.44
C SER A 198 10.45 8.94 22.63
N ASN A 199 9.36 8.26 22.24
CA ASN A 199 7.99 8.76 22.36
C ASN A 199 7.27 8.20 23.61
N MET A 200 7.94 7.39 24.42
CA MET A 200 7.33 6.80 25.61
C MET A 200 7.07 7.89 26.66
N PRO A 201 5.85 7.98 27.22
CA PRO A 201 5.57 8.95 28.26
C PRO A 201 6.37 8.63 29.54
N PRO A 202 6.79 9.64 30.32
CA PRO A 202 7.51 9.41 31.58
C PRO A 202 6.75 8.56 32.61
N SER A 203 5.42 8.50 32.51
CA SER A 203 4.55 7.67 33.34
C SER A 203 4.54 6.18 32.95
N GLY A 204 5.19 5.81 31.83
CA GLY A 204 5.12 4.48 31.25
C GLY A 204 3.87 4.23 30.39
N GLU A 205 3.84 3.09 29.73
CA GLU A 205 2.79 2.67 28.78
C GLU A 205 2.41 1.20 29.00
N LEU A 206 1.16 0.83 28.71
CA LEU A 206 0.74 -0.57 28.79
C LEU A 206 1.41 -1.40 27.70
N LEU A 207 2.02 -2.53 28.07
CA LEU A 207 2.75 -3.40 27.12
C LEU A 207 1.91 -3.81 25.90
N LYS A 208 0.62 -4.09 26.08
CA LYS A 208 -0.30 -4.44 24.98
C LYS A 208 -0.52 -3.30 23.98
N VAL A 209 -0.50 -2.05 24.46
CA VAL A 209 -0.63 -0.85 23.62
C VAL A 209 0.65 -0.67 22.82
N LEU A 210 1.80 -0.72 23.50
CA LEU A 210 3.11 -0.65 22.85
C LEU A 210 3.30 -1.74 21.78
N ALA A 211 2.90 -2.98 22.08
CA ALA A 211 3.00 -4.10 21.14
C ALA A 211 2.13 -3.89 19.88
N ARG A 212 0.88 -3.43 20.07
CA ARG A 212 -0.01 -3.09 18.95
C ARG A 212 0.57 -1.96 18.11
N ASP A 213 1.09 -0.92 18.73
CA ASP A 213 1.60 0.26 18.04
C ASP A 213 2.87 -0.06 17.25
N LEU A 214 3.78 -0.87 17.80
CA LEU A 214 4.94 -1.40 17.08
C LEU A 214 4.51 -2.23 15.85
N GLY A 215 3.55 -3.15 16.04
CA GLY A 215 3.02 -3.97 14.94
C GLY A 215 2.40 -3.12 13.83
N ASN A 216 1.62 -2.10 14.19
CA ASN A 216 1.01 -1.18 13.25
C ASN A 216 2.05 -0.36 12.48
N ARG A 217 3.12 0.10 13.13
CA ARG A 217 4.21 0.85 12.46
C ARG A 217 4.95 -0.02 11.45
N VAL A 218 5.26 -1.26 11.81
CA VAL A 218 5.86 -2.24 10.88
C VAL A 218 4.94 -2.50 9.69
N TYR A 219 3.65 -2.78 9.97
CA TYR A 219 2.67 -3.05 8.93
C TYR A 219 2.48 -1.86 7.98
N ALA A 220 2.32 -0.64 8.52
CA ALA A 220 2.16 0.56 7.72
C ALA A 220 3.36 0.80 6.80
N LYS A 221 4.58 0.67 7.34
CA LYS A 221 5.81 0.84 6.57
C LYS A 221 5.97 -0.22 5.48
N TYR A 222 5.63 -1.47 5.78
CA TYR A 222 5.57 -2.55 4.79
C TYR A 222 4.57 -2.24 3.67
N CYS A 223 3.34 -1.83 4.01
CA CYS A 223 2.32 -1.48 3.02
C CYS A 223 2.77 -0.34 2.09
N VAL A 224 3.42 0.69 2.63
CA VAL A 224 4.00 1.76 1.82
C VAL A 224 5.05 1.20 0.86
N GLN A 225 6.00 0.40 1.34
CA GLN A 225 7.04 -0.21 0.49
C GLN A 225 6.45 -1.10 -0.62
N GLN A 226 5.41 -1.89 -0.31
CA GLN A 226 4.75 -2.72 -1.30
C GLN A 226 4.05 -1.90 -2.40
N LYS A 227 3.39 -0.79 -2.04
CA LYS A 227 2.77 0.10 -3.05
C LYS A 227 3.80 0.68 -4.02
N TYR A 228 5.01 1.01 -3.54
CA TYR A 228 6.11 1.46 -4.40
C TYR A 228 6.66 0.33 -5.28
N ARG A 229 6.85 -0.87 -4.72
CA ARG A 229 7.37 -2.04 -5.47
C ARG A 229 6.41 -2.55 -6.54
N ASN A 230 5.10 -2.32 -6.37
CA ASN A 230 4.06 -2.79 -7.28
C ASN A 230 3.61 -1.69 -8.27
N GLU A 231 4.42 -0.64 -8.47
CA GLU A 231 4.13 0.50 -9.39
C GLU A 231 2.79 1.22 -9.12
N THR A 232 2.16 0.92 -7.97
CA THR A 232 0.84 1.45 -7.60
C THR A 232 0.91 2.95 -7.36
N VAL A 233 2.05 3.44 -6.86
CA VAL A 233 2.28 4.86 -6.60
C VAL A 233 2.35 5.67 -7.91
N GLU A 234 2.91 5.11 -8.98
CA GLU A 234 2.99 5.79 -10.27
C GLU A 234 1.60 5.86 -10.90
N LYS A 235 0.85 4.75 -10.91
CA LYS A 235 -0.56 4.73 -11.34
C LYS A 235 -1.40 5.72 -10.52
N LEU A 236 -1.23 5.75 -9.20
CA LEU A 236 -1.89 6.70 -8.31
C LEU A 236 -1.55 8.14 -8.67
N GLY A 237 -0.30 8.43 -9.02
CA GLY A 237 0.14 9.74 -9.48
C GLY A 237 -0.60 10.18 -10.73
N THR A 238 -0.70 9.31 -11.74
CA THR A 238 -1.44 9.58 -12.99
C THR A 238 -2.94 9.81 -12.74
N ILE A 239 -3.58 8.97 -11.90
CA ILE A 239 -4.99 9.12 -11.53
C ILE A 239 -5.21 10.43 -10.79
N TYR A 240 -4.37 10.71 -9.78
CA TYR A 240 -4.50 11.91 -8.98
C TYR A 240 -4.29 13.17 -9.82
N ASP A 241 -3.35 13.15 -10.76
CA ASP A 241 -3.10 14.24 -11.70
C ASP A 241 -4.36 14.58 -12.51
N ALA A 242 -4.99 13.58 -13.12
CA ALA A 242 -6.26 13.76 -13.83
C ALA A 242 -7.39 14.21 -12.90
N TYR A 243 -7.44 13.66 -11.69
CA TYR A 243 -8.44 14.01 -10.67
C TYR A 243 -8.33 15.46 -10.21
N THR A 244 -7.12 16.06 -10.17
CA THR A 244 -6.97 17.49 -9.86
C THR A 244 -7.73 18.41 -10.83
N GLY A 245 -8.00 17.93 -12.05
CA GLY A 245 -8.83 18.63 -13.03
C GLY A 245 -10.24 18.93 -12.53
N LEU A 246 -10.78 18.10 -11.62
CA LEU A 246 -12.08 18.34 -10.99
C LEU A 246 -12.04 19.48 -9.96
N LEU A 247 -10.94 19.57 -9.20
CA LEU A 247 -10.88 20.35 -7.95
C LEU A 247 -10.23 21.73 -8.11
N ALA A 248 -9.39 21.93 -9.12
CA ALA A 248 -8.56 23.13 -9.26
C ALA A 248 -9.36 24.36 -9.74
N LYS A 249 -9.05 25.55 -9.21
CA LYS A 249 -9.76 26.80 -9.59
C LYS A 249 -9.60 27.20 -11.06
N ASP A 250 -8.51 26.78 -11.69
CA ASP A 250 -8.09 27.16 -13.04
C ASP A 250 -8.50 26.14 -14.11
N THR A 251 -9.39 25.21 -13.78
CA THR A 251 -9.93 24.21 -14.71
C THR A 251 -11.42 24.42 -14.96
N GLU A 252 -11.98 23.76 -15.98
CA GLU A 252 -13.40 23.88 -16.36
C GLU A 252 -14.35 23.35 -15.26
N GLU A 253 -15.50 24.00 -15.13
CA GLU A 253 -16.55 23.52 -14.21
C GLU A 253 -17.00 22.11 -14.57
N CYS A 254 -17.22 21.28 -13.55
CA CYS A 254 -17.63 19.89 -13.74
C CYS A 254 -18.74 19.53 -12.77
N ILE A 255 -19.77 18.87 -13.28
CA ILE A 255 -20.93 18.39 -12.52
C ILE A 255 -20.74 16.97 -11.94
N THR A 256 -19.53 16.41 -12.05
CA THR A 256 -19.21 15.06 -11.55
C THR A 256 -18.77 15.14 -10.09
N LEU A 257 -19.24 14.22 -9.25
CA LEU A 257 -18.80 14.18 -7.86
C LEU A 257 -17.36 13.66 -7.72
N PRO A 258 -16.62 14.07 -6.67
CA PRO A 258 -15.30 13.55 -6.35
C PRO A 258 -15.15 12.03 -6.46
N ARG A 259 -16.06 11.28 -5.83
CA ARG A 259 -16.01 9.81 -5.85
C ARG A 259 -16.25 9.23 -7.24
N GLU A 260 -17.20 9.79 -7.99
CA GLU A 260 -17.53 9.33 -9.34
C GLU A 260 -16.37 9.58 -10.30
N GLN A 261 -15.76 10.76 -10.22
CA GLN A 261 -14.59 11.07 -11.04
C GLN A 261 -13.42 10.15 -10.72
N TRP A 262 -13.19 9.87 -9.43
CA TRP A 262 -12.16 8.91 -9.04
C TRP A 262 -12.44 7.51 -9.62
N CYS A 263 -13.66 7.00 -9.49
CA CYS A 263 -14.03 5.69 -10.04
C CYS A 263 -13.90 5.62 -11.57
N LYS A 264 -14.13 6.73 -12.28
CA LYS A 264 -13.95 6.79 -13.75
C LYS A 264 -12.48 6.74 -14.17
N LEU A 265 -11.56 7.19 -13.31
CA LEU A 265 -10.13 7.27 -13.61
C LEU A 265 -9.34 6.01 -13.22
N GLU A 266 -9.89 5.14 -12.37
CA GLU A 266 -9.24 3.95 -11.80
C GLU A 266 -9.21 2.73 -12.74
#